data_AF-A0A1G1Z8A6-F1
#
_entry.id   AF-A0A1G1Z8A6-F1
#
_cell.length_a   1.000
_cell.length_b   1.000
_cell.length_c   1.000
_cell.angle_alpha   90.00
_cell.angle_beta   90.00
_cell.angle_gamma   90.00
#
_symmetry.space_group_name_H-M   'P 1'
#
loop_
_entity.id
_entity.type
_entity.pdbx_description
1 polymer ?
#
loop_
_entity_poly.entity_id
_entity_poly.type
_entity_poly.pdbx_seq_one_letter_code
_entity_poly.pdbx_strand_id
1 'polypeptide(L)'
;MKNNNDTMDYETETKTEENEKDAPEQKKDSQLSTSILIAAIILAGTWIYTTSPKNTGNSLQSDSAQESGLTQVSSLEEAVIPSDGVVLPVSWGNLGSKLVDTGTIDSDKLKAIYSQRGFTEEYESLLVGQNEGKLKITRENSGYLLNLFWALGLASKNEILEKGEMTNPKYGGAGNFASTGGWTIAVGNPMDHYSMHTLFTLTGEQQAMVDRVSRGIYRPCCGNSTHFPDCNHGMAMLGLLQLMASQGVSEEEMWKTALVVNSYWFPDTYITIATYMENNGVEWEDVDAKEVLGANYSSGSGYANIASQVITPNEQGGGNGCGV
;
A
#
# COMPACT_ATOMS: atom_id res chain seq x y z
N MET A 1 50.57 -31.29 62.00
CA MET A 1 52.05 -31.39 62.06
C MET A 1 52.53 -31.28 60.61
N LYS A 2 52.95 -30.10 60.15
CA LYS A 2 54.36 -29.65 60.02
C LYS A 2 55.22 -30.68 59.24
N ASN A 3 55.50 -30.40 57.96
CA ASN A 3 56.77 -29.85 57.41
C ASN A 3 57.84 -30.97 57.26
N ASN A 4 58.69 -31.07 56.23
CA ASN A 4 59.16 -30.19 55.16
C ASN A 4 60.02 -31.03 54.18
N ASN A 5 60.19 -30.53 52.93
CA ASN A 5 61.37 -30.60 52.03
C ASN A 5 61.96 -31.98 51.62
N ASP A 6 62.59 -32.19 50.46
CA ASP A 6 63.29 -31.31 49.51
C ASP A 6 63.38 -31.98 48.11
N THR A 7 63.15 -31.18 47.07
CA THR A 7 63.85 -31.02 45.77
C THR A 7 64.67 -32.16 45.11
N MET A 8 64.36 -32.50 43.85
CA MET A 8 65.34 -32.51 42.73
C MET A 8 64.68 -32.71 41.33
N ASP A 9 65.10 -31.87 40.37
CA ASP A 9 64.70 -31.79 38.95
C ASP A 9 65.02 -33.03 38.11
N TYR A 10 64.18 -33.29 37.09
CA TYR A 10 64.62 -33.77 35.78
C TYR A 10 63.71 -33.22 34.67
N GLU A 11 64.33 -32.48 33.75
CA GLU A 11 63.77 -31.99 32.50
C GLU A 11 63.27 -33.14 31.62
N THR A 12 62.10 -32.96 31.00
CA THR A 12 61.78 -33.61 29.72
C THR A 12 61.02 -32.63 28.83
N GLU A 13 61.68 -32.23 27.75
CA GLU A 13 61.09 -31.54 26.62
C GLU A 13 60.07 -32.45 25.93
N THR A 14 58.85 -31.94 25.72
CA THR A 14 57.96 -32.45 24.68
C THR A 14 57.53 -31.31 23.78
N LYS A 15 58.26 -31.18 22.67
CA LYS A 15 57.78 -30.54 21.44
C LYS A 15 56.56 -31.31 20.94
N THR A 16 55.46 -30.62 20.68
CA THR A 16 54.38 -31.11 19.83
C THR A 16 54.40 -30.29 18.56
N GLU A 17 54.79 -30.96 17.48
CA GLU A 17 54.75 -30.45 16.11
C GLU A 17 53.32 -30.53 15.56
N GLU A 18 53.02 -29.56 14.71
CA GLU A 18 51.81 -29.40 13.92
C GLU A 18 51.51 -30.65 13.07
N ASN A 19 50.24 -31.02 12.99
CA ASN A 19 49.73 -31.81 11.87
C ASN A 19 48.36 -31.27 11.44
N GLU A 20 48.41 -30.52 10.36
CA GLU A 20 47.31 -30.18 9.48
C GLU A 20 46.93 -31.45 8.68
N LYS A 21 45.66 -31.91 8.76
CA LYS A 21 44.85 -32.40 7.63
C LYS A 21 43.53 -33.06 8.06
N ASP A 22 42.55 -32.83 7.19
CA ASP A 22 41.28 -33.53 6.96
C ASP A 22 40.09 -33.21 7.88
N ALA A 23 39.40 -32.14 7.47
CA ALA A 23 37.99 -31.89 7.71
C ALA A 23 37.12 -32.92 6.95
N PRO A 24 35.98 -33.39 7.51
CA PRO A 24 35.09 -34.30 6.82
C PRO A 24 34.28 -33.61 5.72
N GLU A 25 34.18 -34.29 4.58
CA GLU A 25 33.47 -33.92 3.36
C GLU A 25 32.04 -33.41 3.56
N GLN A 26 31.75 -32.24 2.99
CA GLN A 26 30.39 -31.79 2.71
C GLN A 26 29.76 -32.63 1.59
N LYS A 27 28.70 -33.36 1.91
CA LYS A 27 27.77 -33.86 0.88
C LYS A 27 27.10 -32.68 0.19
N LYS A 28 27.33 -32.56 -1.12
CA LYS A 28 26.56 -31.71 -2.03
C LYS A 28 25.16 -32.29 -2.21
N ASP A 29 24.18 -31.71 -1.54
CA ASP A 29 22.81 -31.71 -2.04
C ASP A 29 22.60 -30.41 -2.81
N SER A 30 22.75 -30.49 -4.14
CA SER A 30 22.34 -29.44 -5.05
C SER A 30 20.83 -29.54 -5.28
N GLN A 31 20.05 -28.95 -4.37
CA GLN A 31 18.73 -28.44 -4.70
C GLN A 31 18.71 -26.95 -4.36
N LEU A 32 19.39 -26.19 -5.23
CA LEU A 32 19.19 -24.75 -5.34
C LEU A 32 17.71 -24.52 -5.60
N SER A 33 17.03 -23.97 -4.59
CA SER A 33 15.68 -23.44 -4.72
C SER A 33 15.70 -22.32 -5.74
N THR A 34 15.31 -22.63 -6.98
CA THR A 34 15.04 -21.66 -8.03
C THR A 34 13.76 -20.91 -7.66
N SER A 35 13.85 -19.91 -6.78
CA SER A 35 12.73 -18.98 -6.49
C SER A 35 13.24 -17.66 -5.92
N ILE A 36 14.24 -17.06 -6.57
CA ILE A 36 14.55 -15.64 -6.43
C ILE A 36 14.81 -15.12 -7.84
N LEU A 37 13.77 -14.54 -8.47
CA LEU A 37 13.83 -13.53 -9.53
C LEU A 37 12.45 -13.31 -10.16
N ILE A 38 11.50 -12.73 -9.42
CA ILE A 38 10.52 -11.78 -10.00
C ILE A 38 10.22 -10.72 -8.92
N ALA A 39 11.19 -9.84 -8.69
CA ALA A 39 11.00 -8.60 -7.96
C ALA A 39 11.78 -7.50 -8.69
N ALA A 40 11.32 -7.17 -9.89
CA ALA A 40 11.67 -5.95 -10.59
C ALA A 40 10.64 -5.71 -11.70
N ILE A 41 10.15 -4.48 -11.78
CA ILE A 41 9.30 -3.92 -12.84
C ILE A 41 7.79 -4.17 -12.68
N ILE A 42 7.15 -3.39 -11.80
CA ILE A 42 5.91 -2.67 -12.16
C ILE A 42 6.06 -1.21 -11.69
N LEU A 43 6.98 -0.49 -12.34
CA LEU A 43 6.99 0.96 -12.45
C LEU A 43 6.99 1.29 -13.94
N ALA A 44 5.81 1.20 -14.55
CA ALA A 44 5.42 1.84 -15.82
C ALA A 44 4.17 1.11 -16.32
N GLY A 45 2.98 1.60 -15.96
CA GLY A 45 1.72 0.96 -16.31
C GLY A 45 0.55 1.92 -16.32
N THR A 46 0.76 3.14 -16.79
CA THR A 46 -0.30 4.05 -17.24
C THR A 46 0.32 5.01 -18.24
N TRP A 47 -0.42 5.31 -19.31
CA TRP A 47 -0.10 6.19 -20.45
C TRP A 47 0.45 5.51 -21.71
N ILE A 48 -0.44 4.82 -22.44
CA ILE A 48 -0.52 4.98 -23.90
C ILE A 48 -2.00 5.11 -24.28
N TYR A 49 -2.55 6.31 -24.13
CA TYR A 49 -3.49 6.84 -25.12
C TYR A 49 -2.93 8.19 -25.56
N THR A 50 -3.17 8.53 -26.81
CA THR A 50 -2.62 9.66 -27.57
C THR A 50 -1.18 9.47 -28.06
N THR A 51 -1.03 8.74 -29.17
CA THR A 51 -0.44 9.29 -30.42
C THR A 51 -0.74 8.33 -31.57
N SER A 52 -1.83 8.55 -32.30
CA SER A 52 -1.99 7.96 -33.63
C SER A 52 -1.07 8.70 -34.61
N PRO A 53 -0.23 8.00 -35.40
CA PRO A 53 0.60 8.63 -36.41
C PRO A 53 -0.28 9.18 -37.53
N LYS A 54 -0.17 10.49 -37.80
CA LYS A 54 -0.83 11.17 -38.91
C LYS A 54 -0.34 10.59 -40.23
N ASN A 55 -1.18 9.80 -40.88
CA ASN A 55 -0.99 9.42 -42.27
C ASN A 55 -1.59 10.53 -43.15
N THR A 56 -0.73 11.28 -43.83
CA THR A 56 -1.11 12.31 -44.80
C THR A 56 -1.72 11.66 -46.05
N GLY A 57 -3.00 11.88 -46.28
CA GLY A 57 -3.70 11.55 -47.52
C GLY A 57 -4.99 12.36 -47.63
N ASN A 58 -4.98 13.38 -48.49
CA ASN A 58 -6.12 14.23 -48.82
C ASN A 58 -7.28 13.43 -49.40
N SER A 59 -8.50 13.62 -48.86
CA SER A 59 -9.69 13.83 -49.69
C SER A 59 -10.77 14.59 -48.92
N LEU A 60 -11.44 15.46 -49.64
CA LEU A 60 -12.23 16.60 -49.20
C LEU A 60 -13.64 16.22 -48.70
N GLN A 61 -14.09 16.98 -47.71
CA GLN A 61 -15.45 17.52 -47.51
C GLN A 61 -16.55 16.63 -46.91
N SER A 62 -16.91 16.94 -45.66
CA SER A 62 -18.29 17.08 -45.15
C SER A 62 -18.23 17.78 -43.79
N ASP A 63 -18.73 19.01 -43.72
CA ASP A 63 -18.92 19.75 -42.46
C ASP A 63 -20.02 19.09 -41.63
N SER A 64 -19.64 18.48 -40.52
CA SER A 64 -20.49 18.35 -39.34
C SER A 64 -19.62 18.56 -38.11
N ALA A 65 -19.92 19.63 -37.38
CA ALA A 65 -19.36 19.91 -36.07
C ALA A 65 -19.57 18.69 -35.16
N GLN A 66 -18.47 18.02 -34.82
CA GLN A 66 -18.41 17.14 -33.67
C GLN A 66 -17.27 17.66 -32.80
N GLU A 67 -17.67 18.55 -31.90
CA GLU A 67 -16.87 19.03 -30.79
C GLU A 67 -16.23 17.83 -30.08
N SER A 68 -14.90 17.90 -30.01
CA SER A 68 -14.07 17.46 -28.89
C SER A 68 -14.61 16.29 -28.07
N GLY A 69 -14.05 15.10 -28.35
CA GLY A 69 -14.20 13.92 -27.51
C GLY A 69 -13.68 14.16 -26.09
N LEU A 70 -14.58 14.56 -25.20
CA LEU A 70 -14.55 14.17 -23.81
C LEU A 70 -15.22 12.80 -23.76
N THR A 71 -14.47 11.79 -23.36
CA THR A 71 -14.95 10.45 -23.09
C THR A 71 -16.16 10.56 -22.16
N GLN A 72 -17.35 10.15 -22.63
CA GLN A 72 -18.55 10.16 -21.81
C GLN A 72 -18.34 9.13 -20.68
N VAL A 73 -18.02 9.61 -19.48
CA VAL A 73 -17.93 8.80 -18.26
C VAL A 73 -19.28 8.11 -18.06
N SER A 74 -19.28 6.80 -17.82
CA SER A 74 -20.54 6.08 -17.58
C SER A 74 -21.20 6.54 -16.27
N SER A 75 -22.53 6.50 -16.18
CA SER A 75 -23.24 6.85 -14.94
C SER A 75 -22.78 6.00 -13.74
N LEU A 76 -22.43 4.74 -13.98
CA LEU A 76 -21.90 3.84 -12.97
C LEU A 76 -20.50 4.28 -12.51
N GLU A 77 -19.61 4.65 -13.42
CA GLU A 77 -18.29 5.15 -13.07
C GLU A 77 -18.40 6.44 -12.23
N GLU A 78 -19.31 7.35 -12.58
CA GLU A 78 -19.53 8.58 -11.81
C GLU A 78 -20.09 8.29 -10.41
N ALA A 79 -20.92 7.26 -10.25
CA ALA A 79 -21.43 6.83 -8.95
C ALA A 79 -20.32 6.23 -8.07
N VAL A 80 -19.41 5.44 -8.65
CA VAL A 80 -18.32 4.78 -7.92
C VAL A 80 -17.19 5.74 -7.59
N ILE A 81 -16.85 6.61 -8.54
CA ILE A 81 -15.72 7.54 -8.48
C ILE A 81 -16.18 8.88 -9.03
N PRO A 82 -16.84 9.71 -8.21
CA PRO A 82 -17.27 11.03 -8.63
C PRO A 82 -16.12 11.84 -9.22
N SER A 83 -16.32 12.39 -10.41
CA SER A 83 -15.38 13.27 -11.12
C SER A 83 -15.04 14.51 -10.30
N ASP A 84 -16.04 15.06 -9.60
CA ASP A 84 -15.85 16.19 -8.70
C ASP A 84 -15.06 15.83 -7.44
N GLY A 85 -14.79 14.55 -7.14
CA GLY A 85 -14.13 14.13 -5.91
C GLY A 85 -15.08 14.02 -4.70
N VAL A 86 -14.57 13.49 -3.59
CA VAL A 86 -15.33 13.30 -2.35
C VAL A 86 -14.62 13.95 -1.17
N VAL A 87 -15.36 14.67 -0.34
CA VAL A 87 -14.86 15.24 0.91
C VAL A 87 -14.82 14.15 1.97
N LEU A 88 -13.64 13.90 2.54
CA LEU A 88 -13.42 12.94 3.61
C LEU A 88 -13.75 13.57 4.97
N PRO A 89 -14.23 12.79 5.95
CA PRO A 89 -14.61 13.32 7.28
C PRO A 89 -13.40 13.66 8.18
N VAL A 90 -12.21 13.87 7.62
CA VAL A 90 -10.97 14.19 8.34
C VAL A 90 -10.38 15.53 7.91
N SER A 91 -9.79 16.24 8.86
CA SER A 91 -8.90 17.38 8.59
C SER A 91 -7.43 16.94 8.70
N TRP A 92 -6.54 17.50 7.89
CA TRP A 92 -5.12 17.10 7.89
C TRP A 92 -4.25 17.86 8.91
N GLY A 93 -4.58 19.11 9.21
CA GLY A 93 -3.81 19.95 10.13
C GLY A 93 -2.35 20.14 9.66
N ASN A 94 -1.41 19.95 10.59
CA ASN A 94 0.04 19.96 10.37
C ASN A 94 0.67 18.55 10.31
N LEU A 95 -0.11 17.51 10.00
CA LEU A 95 0.44 16.15 9.99
C LEU A 95 1.60 15.99 9.00
N GLY A 96 1.52 16.66 7.83
CA GLY A 96 2.62 16.71 6.88
C GLY A 96 3.91 17.26 7.50
N SER A 97 3.85 18.45 8.12
CA SER A 97 5.01 19.07 8.75
C SER A 97 5.59 18.18 9.85
N LYS A 98 4.75 17.54 10.68
CA LYS A 98 5.21 16.59 11.71
C LYS A 98 5.91 15.36 11.10
N LEU A 99 5.41 14.85 9.98
CA LEU A 99 6.03 13.72 9.28
C LEU A 99 7.39 14.10 8.67
N VAL A 100 7.53 15.34 8.20
CA VAL A 100 8.80 15.90 7.75
C VAL A 100 9.76 16.12 8.92
N ASP A 101 9.30 16.76 9.99
CA ASP A 101 10.12 17.08 11.18
C ASP A 101 10.66 15.82 11.87
N THR A 102 9.88 14.75 11.87
CA THR A 102 10.29 13.45 12.43
C THR A 102 11.21 12.65 11.51
N GLY A 103 11.44 13.11 10.27
CA GLY A 103 12.22 12.39 9.26
C GLY A 103 11.48 11.23 8.59
N THR A 104 10.20 11.00 8.93
CA THR A 104 9.37 9.98 8.27
C THR A 104 9.24 10.25 6.78
N ILE A 105 9.13 11.53 6.42
CA ILE A 105 9.17 12.03 5.05
C ILE A 105 10.40 12.93 4.88
N ASP A 106 11.26 12.58 3.93
CA ASP A 106 12.20 13.49 3.32
C ASP A 106 11.45 14.34 2.28
N SER A 107 11.23 15.62 2.61
CA SER A 107 10.47 16.55 1.77
C SER A 107 11.05 16.66 0.36
N ASP A 108 12.37 16.69 0.21
CA ASP A 108 13.01 16.85 -1.09
C ASP A 108 12.85 15.60 -1.94
N LYS A 109 12.98 14.40 -1.34
CA LYS A 109 12.70 13.15 -2.05
C LYS A 109 11.23 13.04 -2.49
N LEU A 110 10.29 13.42 -1.62
CA LEU A 110 8.87 13.40 -1.99
C LEU A 110 8.60 14.38 -3.14
N LYS A 111 9.08 15.63 -3.05
CA LYS A 111 8.97 16.63 -4.14
C LYS A 111 9.57 16.12 -5.44
N ALA A 112 10.72 15.46 -5.39
CA ALA A 112 11.37 14.89 -6.57
C ALA A 112 10.50 13.84 -7.28
N ILE A 113 9.79 12.97 -6.55
CA ILE A 113 8.87 11.97 -7.13
C ILE A 113 7.74 12.63 -7.93
N TYR A 114 7.23 13.76 -7.44
CA TYR A 114 6.09 14.45 -8.05
C TYR A 114 6.50 15.55 -9.04
N SER A 115 7.78 15.92 -9.10
CA SER A 115 8.28 16.95 -10.03
C SER A 115 7.91 16.67 -11.50
N GLN A 116 7.92 15.40 -11.91
CA GLN A 116 7.54 14.98 -13.27
C GLN A 116 6.01 14.86 -13.46
N ARG A 117 5.25 14.74 -12.37
CA ARG A 117 3.78 14.54 -12.37
C ARG A 117 2.99 15.82 -12.16
N GLY A 118 3.68 16.93 -11.85
CA GLY A 118 3.08 18.18 -11.39
C GLY A 118 2.97 18.19 -9.87
N PHE A 119 3.92 18.83 -9.20
CA PHE A 119 3.83 19.11 -7.77
C PHE A 119 3.06 20.43 -7.59
N THR A 120 1.88 20.35 -7.01
CA THR A 120 0.91 21.45 -6.93
C THR A 120 1.07 22.24 -5.63
N GLU A 121 0.44 23.42 -5.57
CA GLU A 121 0.33 24.19 -4.32
C GLU A 121 -0.44 23.43 -3.22
N GLU A 122 -1.43 22.62 -3.60
CA GLU A 122 -2.13 21.73 -2.67
C GLU A 122 -1.16 20.72 -2.04
N TYR A 123 -0.28 20.11 -2.84
CA TYR A 123 0.70 19.15 -2.34
C TYR A 123 1.71 19.81 -1.41
N GLU A 124 2.21 21.01 -1.75
CA GLU A 124 3.06 21.78 -0.84
C GLU A 124 2.34 22.09 0.47
N SER A 125 1.07 22.55 0.38
CA SER A 125 0.26 22.86 1.56
C SER A 125 0.07 21.64 2.45
N LEU A 126 -0.24 20.47 1.89
CA LEU A 126 -0.41 19.24 2.64
C LEU A 126 0.92 18.72 3.23
N LEU A 127 2.06 18.99 2.58
CA LEU A 127 3.37 18.52 3.03
C LEU A 127 3.94 19.34 4.18
N VAL A 128 3.86 20.67 4.11
CA VAL A 128 4.55 21.56 5.08
C VAL A 128 3.65 22.63 5.70
N GLY A 129 2.40 22.76 5.25
CA GLY A 129 1.45 23.78 5.70
C GLY A 129 0.48 23.33 6.81
N GLN A 130 -0.46 24.22 7.12
CA GLN A 130 -1.55 23.99 8.07
C GLN A 130 -2.89 23.87 7.32
N ASN A 131 -3.54 22.71 7.42
CA ASN A 131 -4.72 22.38 6.63
C ASN A 131 -5.92 22.05 7.53
N GLU A 132 -6.63 23.08 7.99
CA GLU A 132 -7.78 22.93 8.91
C GLU A 132 -9.05 22.41 8.21
N GLY A 133 -9.15 22.63 6.89
CA GLY A 133 -10.25 22.15 6.07
C GLY A 133 -10.33 20.63 6.01
N LYS A 134 -11.51 20.12 5.66
CA LYS A 134 -11.69 18.70 5.36
C LYS A 134 -10.92 18.33 4.10
N LEU A 135 -10.25 17.19 4.14
CA LEU A 135 -9.56 16.65 2.98
C LEU A 135 -10.57 16.28 1.90
N LYS A 136 -10.18 16.48 0.64
CA LYS A 136 -10.97 16.05 -0.53
C LYS A 136 -10.11 15.10 -1.35
N ILE A 137 -10.62 13.90 -1.62
CA ILE A 137 -9.98 12.97 -2.55
C ILE A 137 -10.54 13.19 -3.95
N THR A 138 -9.66 13.24 -4.94
CA THR A 138 -9.99 13.32 -6.37
C THR A 138 -9.16 12.30 -7.14
N ARG A 139 -9.45 12.12 -8.44
CA ARG A 139 -8.63 11.26 -9.30
C ARG A 139 -7.18 11.76 -9.40
N GLU A 140 -6.98 13.07 -9.36
CA GLU A 140 -5.69 13.74 -9.51
C GLU A 140 -4.81 13.58 -8.26
N ASN A 141 -5.41 13.71 -7.07
CA ASN A 141 -4.66 13.70 -5.80
C ASN A 141 -4.65 12.36 -5.05
N SER A 142 -5.43 11.36 -5.47
CA SER A 142 -5.59 10.08 -4.74
C SER A 142 -4.26 9.38 -4.45
N GLY A 143 -3.34 9.38 -5.42
CA GLY A 143 -2.00 8.81 -5.27
C GLY A 143 -1.08 9.63 -4.36
N TYR A 144 -1.28 10.94 -4.25
CA TYR A 144 -0.56 11.78 -3.30
C TYR A 144 -1.06 11.56 -1.88
N LEU A 145 -2.38 11.54 -1.69
CA LEU A 145 -3.00 11.22 -0.40
C LEU A 145 -2.63 9.82 0.08
N LEU A 146 -2.53 8.84 -0.83
CA LEU A 146 -2.03 7.49 -0.50
C LEU A 146 -0.66 7.55 0.17
N ASN A 147 0.30 8.28 -0.41
CA ASN A 147 1.66 8.35 0.14
C ASN A 147 1.71 9.10 1.48
N LEU A 148 0.90 10.15 1.66
CA LEU A 148 0.76 10.85 2.93
C LEU A 148 0.17 9.95 4.02
N PHE A 149 -0.90 9.23 3.71
CA PHE A 149 -1.49 8.30 4.65
C PHE A 149 -0.60 7.08 4.91
N TRP A 150 0.19 6.64 3.92
CA TRP A 150 1.19 5.59 4.10
C TRP A 150 2.24 6.04 5.12
N ALA A 151 2.84 7.23 4.94
CA ALA A 151 3.76 7.80 5.91
C ALA A 151 3.12 7.90 7.31
N LEU A 152 1.88 8.38 7.37
CA LEU A 152 1.13 8.49 8.61
C LEU A 152 0.95 7.15 9.31
N GLY A 153 0.49 6.13 8.57
CA GLY A 153 0.28 4.78 9.11
C GLY A 153 1.58 4.13 9.56
N LEU A 154 2.67 4.29 8.80
CA LEU A 154 3.98 3.76 9.14
C LEU A 154 4.54 4.41 10.42
N ALA A 155 4.45 5.74 10.54
CA ALA A 155 5.06 6.47 11.64
C ALA A 155 4.24 6.50 12.93
N SER A 156 2.92 6.47 12.83
CA SER A 156 2.03 6.60 13.99
C SER A 156 2.18 5.40 14.91
N LYS A 157 2.50 5.66 16.18
CA LYS A 157 2.57 4.62 17.21
C LYS A 157 1.24 3.90 17.32
N ASN A 158 1.22 2.59 17.06
CA ASN A 158 0.00 1.80 17.09
C ASN A 158 0.24 0.33 17.44
N GLU A 159 -0.61 -0.24 18.31
CA GLU A 159 -0.47 -1.63 18.74
C GLU A 159 -0.65 -2.65 17.62
N ILE A 160 -1.37 -2.32 16.54
CA ILE A 160 -1.51 -3.18 15.36
C ILE A 160 -0.14 -3.44 14.71
N LEU A 161 0.73 -2.44 14.70
CA LEU A 161 2.08 -2.56 14.16
C LEU A 161 3.05 -3.22 15.16
N GLU A 162 2.89 -2.96 16.46
CA GLU A 162 3.77 -3.51 17.51
C GLU A 162 3.45 -4.96 17.89
N LYS A 163 2.21 -5.41 17.67
CA LYS A 163 1.72 -6.72 18.14
C LYS A 163 0.98 -7.53 17.06
N GLY A 164 0.71 -6.95 15.90
CA GLY A 164 -0.04 -7.59 14.82
C GLY A 164 0.81 -8.47 13.90
N GLU A 165 0.23 -8.84 12.75
CA GLU A 165 0.71 -9.88 11.85
C GLU A 165 2.12 -9.61 11.29
N MET A 166 2.47 -8.33 11.08
CA MET A 166 3.80 -7.94 10.59
C MET A 166 4.94 -8.31 11.54
N THR A 167 4.65 -8.48 12.84
CA THR A 167 5.66 -8.87 13.83
C THR A 167 5.88 -10.39 13.91
N ASN A 168 5.11 -11.16 13.15
CA ASN A 168 5.22 -12.62 13.18
C ASN A 168 6.62 -13.06 12.71
N PRO A 169 7.37 -13.83 13.53
CA PRO A 169 8.74 -14.24 13.21
C PRO A 169 8.87 -15.02 11.89
N LYS A 170 7.79 -15.66 11.42
CA LYS A 170 7.79 -16.38 10.14
C LYS A 170 8.09 -15.49 8.93
N TYR A 171 7.93 -14.17 9.07
CA TYR A 171 8.21 -13.19 8.01
C TYR A 171 9.61 -12.56 8.11
N GLY A 172 10.43 -12.95 9.09
CA GLY A 172 11.78 -12.40 9.27
C GLY A 172 11.80 -10.94 9.77
N GLY A 173 10.68 -10.46 10.32
CA GLY A 173 10.53 -9.11 10.89
C GLY A 173 9.74 -8.14 10.00
N ALA A 174 9.30 -7.04 10.60
CA ALA A 174 8.41 -6.06 9.95
C ALA A 174 9.10 -5.24 8.84
N GLY A 175 10.42 -5.27 8.72
CA GLY A 175 11.18 -4.47 7.74
C GLY A 175 11.17 -4.98 6.31
N ASN A 176 10.72 -6.22 6.07
CA ASN A 176 10.78 -6.86 4.75
C ASN A 176 9.50 -6.68 3.92
N PHE A 177 8.50 -5.99 4.46
CA PHE A 177 7.22 -5.78 3.78
C PHE A 177 7.29 -4.61 2.81
N ALA A 178 6.41 -4.61 1.80
CA ALA A 178 6.34 -3.51 0.85
C ALA A 178 5.97 -2.18 1.53
N SER A 179 5.18 -2.23 2.61
CA SER A 179 4.84 -1.05 3.42
C SER A 179 5.99 -0.46 4.23
N THR A 180 7.09 -1.19 4.44
CA THR A 180 8.25 -0.72 5.22
C THR A 180 9.49 -0.63 4.35
N GLY A 181 9.97 -1.76 3.82
CA GLY A 181 11.11 -1.82 2.92
C GLY A 181 10.90 -1.06 1.60
N GLY A 182 9.65 -0.89 1.17
CA GLY A 182 9.30 -0.08 0.00
C GLY A 182 9.25 1.44 0.27
N TRP A 183 9.28 1.87 1.54
CA TRP A 183 9.23 3.28 1.91
C TRP A 183 10.59 3.95 1.81
N THR A 184 11.07 4.25 0.61
CA THR A 184 12.46 4.72 0.38
C THR A 184 12.67 6.23 0.59
N ILE A 185 11.63 6.95 0.99
CA ILE A 185 11.63 8.41 1.13
C ILE A 185 11.71 8.90 2.57
N ALA A 186 12.07 8.04 3.52
CA ALA A 186 12.44 8.49 4.86
C ALA A 186 13.84 9.16 4.86
N VAL A 187 14.08 9.98 5.89
CA VAL A 187 15.42 10.39 6.30
C VAL A 187 16.01 9.27 7.16
N GLY A 188 16.97 8.52 6.61
CA GLY A 188 17.54 7.35 7.30
C GLY A 188 16.77 6.06 6.99
N ASN A 189 16.67 5.16 7.97
CA ASN A 189 16.01 3.87 7.79
C ASN A 189 14.51 3.98 8.11
N PRO A 190 13.59 3.53 7.24
CA PRO A 190 12.14 3.55 7.52
C PRO A 190 11.75 2.86 8.83
N MET A 191 12.50 1.84 9.24
CA MET A 191 12.25 1.13 10.49
C MET A 191 12.56 1.95 11.74
N ASP A 192 13.32 3.05 11.62
CA ASP A 192 13.53 4.00 12.73
C ASP A 192 12.27 4.83 13.03
N HIS A 193 11.31 4.86 12.09
CA HIS A 193 10.04 5.55 12.23
C HIS A 193 8.85 4.61 12.46
N TYR A 194 9.01 3.31 12.21
CA TYR A 194 7.93 2.31 12.30
C TYR A 194 7.27 2.30 13.69
N SER A 195 6.00 2.69 13.76
CA SER A 195 5.21 2.78 15.00
C SER A 195 5.91 3.58 16.12
N MET A 196 6.67 4.62 15.75
CA MET A 196 7.54 5.31 16.70
C MET A 196 6.94 6.62 17.24
N HIS A 197 6.21 7.35 16.40
CA HIS A 197 5.86 8.75 16.64
C HIS A 197 4.43 8.89 17.16
N THR A 198 4.24 9.72 18.20
CA THR A 198 2.90 10.05 18.71
C THR A 198 2.35 11.25 17.91
N LEU A 199 1.81 10.97 16.71
CA LEU A 199 1.27 12.00 15.82
C LEU A 199 -0.14 12.47 16.24
N PHE A 200 -0.89 11.56 16.88
CA PHE A 200 -2.14 11.76 17.60
C PHE A 200 -2.26 10.71 18.71
N THR A 201 -3.26 10.85 19.59
CA THR A 201 -3.53 9.89 20.67
C THR A 201 -4.91 9.27 20.47
N LEU A 202 -4.98 7.94 20.51
CA LEU A 202 -6.23 7.20 20.49
C LEU A 202 -6.60 6.77 21.91
N THR A 203 -7.88 6.93 22.28
CA THR A 203 -8.44 6.27 23.46
C THR A 203 -8.49 4.75 23.23
N GLY A 204 -8.67 3.97 24.30
CA GLY A 204 -8.85 2.52 24.17
C GLY A 204 -10.03 2.13 23.27
N GLU A 205 -11.12 2.89 23.32
CA GLU A 205 -12.30 2.69 22.45
C GLU A 205 -11.99 3.00 20.98
N GLN A 206 -11.28 4.10 20.72
CA GLN A 206 -10.84 4.47 19.37
C GLN A 206 -9.88 3.42 18.80
N GLN A 207 -8.90 2.96 19.57
CA GLN A 207 -7.98 1.90 19.15
C GLN A 207 -8.72 0.59 18.86
N ALA A 208 -9.68 0.19 19.72
CA ALA A 208 -10.47 -1.01 19.50
C ALA A 208 -11.37 -0.91 18.25
N MET A 209 -11.83 0.29 17.90
CA MET A 209 -12.54 0.55 16.65
C MET A 209 -11.61 0.37 15.44
N VAL A 210 -10.41 0.95 15.48
CA VAL A 210 -9.41 0.77 14.40
C VAL A 210 -9.04 -0.70 14.21
N ASP A 211 -8.79 -1.45 15.30
CA ASP A 211 -8.52 -2.90 15.24
C ASP A 211 -9.67 -3.65 14.54
N ARG A 212 -10.92 -3.43 14.97
CA ARG A 212 -12.07 -4.12 14.39
C ARG A 212 -12.31 -3.76 12.92
N VAL A 213 -12.25 -2.48 12.57
CA VAL A 213 -12.50 -2.02 11.19
C VAL A 213 -11.41 -2.49 10.24
N SER A 214 -10.14 -2.33 10.62
CA SER A 214 -9.01 -2.73 9.78
C SER A 214 -9.01 -4.22 9.42
N ARG A 215 -9.60 -5.09 10.24
CA ARG A 215 -9.74 -6.54 9.96
C ARG A 215 -10.69 -6.85 8.80
N GLY A 216 -11.66 -5.98 8.53
CA GLY A 216 -12.67 -6.22 7.49
C GLY A 216 -12.40 -5.51 6.17
N ILE A 217 -11.33 -4.71 6.06
CA ILE A 217 -10.99 -3.98 4.84
C ILE A 217 -9.93 -4.74 4.05
N TYR A 218 -10.25 -5.11 2.82
CA TYR A 218 -9.36 -5.82 1.91
C TYR A 218 -9.03 -4.97 0.67
N ARG A 219 -8.11 -5.50 -0.14
CA ARG A 219 -7.55 -4.88 -1.34
C ARG A 219 -7.30 -5.96 -2.41
N PRO A 220 -7.53 -5.66 -3.69
CA PRO A 220 -7.66 -6.68 -4.75
C PRO A 220 -6.34 -7.36 -5.14
N CYS A 221 -5.23 -7.02 -4.49
CA CYS A 221 -3.91 -7.57 -4.79
C CYS A 221 -3.51 -8.78 -3.93
N CYS A 222 -4.16 -9.02 -2.78
CA CYS A 222 -3.79 -10.12 -1.88
C CYS A 222 -4.94 -10.55 -0.94
N GLY A 223 -4.70 -11.57 -0.11
CA GLY A 223 -5.66 -12.09 0.87
C GLY A 223 -5.57 -11.48 2.26
N ASN A 224 -4.73 -10.46 2.46
CA ASN A 224 -4.52 -9.82 3.75
C ASN A 224 -5.48 -8.63 3.92
N SER A 225 -5.98 -8.40 5.13
CA SER A 225 -6.79 -7.21 5.46
C SER A 225 -5.88 -6.02 5.80
N THR A 226 -6.45 -4.83 6.02
CA THR A 226 -5.73 -3.64 6.47
C THR A 226 -5.09 -3.85 7.85
N HIS A 227 -5.62 -4.74 8.68
CA HIS A 227 -5.02 -5.11 9.96
C HIS A 227 -3.64 -5.77 9.78
N PHE A 228 -3.39 -6.38 8.61
CA PHE A 228 -2.06 -6.79 8.17
C PHE A 228 -1.56 -5.84 7.05
N PRO A 229 -1.02 -4.66 7.41
CA PRO A 229 -0.65 -3.61 6.46
C PRO A 229 0.72 -3.89 5.81
N ASP A 230 0.84 -4.99 5.08
CA ASP A 230 2.07 -5.44 4.41
C ASP A 230 2.44 -4.66 3.13
N CYS A 231 1.53 -3.85 2.61
CA CYS A 231 1.73 -3.01 1.43
C CYS A 231 1.38 -1.56 1.70
N ASN A 232 1.79 -0.67 0.78
CA ASN A 232 1.50 0.75 0.84
C ASN A 232 0.01 1.06 1.03
N HIS A 233 -0.89 0.38 0.31
CA HIS A 233 -2.34 0.59 0.42
C HIS A 233 -2.88 0.18 1.81
N GLY A 234 -2.44 -0.96 2.34
CA GLY A 234 -2.84 -1.41 3.67
C GLY A 234 -2.34 -0.45 4.76
N MET A 235 -1.08 -0.01 4.66
CA MET A 235 -0.52 0.96 5.60
C MET A 235 -1.19 2.34 5.50
N ALA A 236 -1.49 2.79 4.28
CA ALA A 236 -2.23 4.03 4.05
C ALA A 236 -3.64 3.98 4.62
N MET A 237 -4.38 2.90 4.37
CA MET A 237 -5.71 2.73 4.95
C MET A 237 -5.65 2.70 6.48
N LEU A 238 -4.65 2.02 7.06
CA LEU A 238 -4.46 2.03 8.51
C LEU A 238 -4.21 3.46 9.04
N GLY A 239 -3.35 4.25 8.39
CA GLY A 239 -3.10 5.64 8.75
C GLY A 239 -4.36 6.51 8.70
N LEU A 240 -5.20 6.33 7.67
CA LEU A 240 -6.49 7.02 7.54
C LEU A 240 -7.46 6.62 8.67
N LEU A 241 -7.60 5.33 8.96
CA LEU A 241 -8.50 4.85 10.03
C LEU A 241 -8.08 5.39 11.40
N GLN A 242 -6.79 5.43 11.69
CA GLN A 242 -6.27 6.02 12.91
C GLN A 242 -6.57 7.52 12.99
N LEU A 243 -6.40 8.25 11.89
CA LEU A 243 -6.74 9.68 11.82
C LEU A 243 -8.23 9.91 12.07
N MET A 244 -9.09 9.16 11.38
CA MET A 244 -10.54 9.18 11.57
C MET A 244 -10.94 8.93 13.03
N ALA A 245 -10.36 7.89 13.64
CA ALA A 245 -10.63 7.54 15.02
C ALA A 245 -10.22 8.67 15.96
N SER A 246 -9.03 9.24 15.76
CA SER A 246 -8.52 10.36 16.59
C SER A 246 -9.42 11.61 16.53
N GLN A 247 -10.16 11.78 15.43
CA GLN A 247 -11.09 12.90 15.22
C GLN A 247 -12.55 12.55 15.58
N GLY A 248 -12.79 11.38 16.19
CA GLY A 248 -14.11 10.97 16.67
C GLY A 248 -15.08 10.57 15.56
N VAL A 249 -14.58 10.20 14.37
CA VAL A 249 -15.43 9.66 13.30
C VAL A 249 -15.99 8.31 13.72
N SER A 250 -17.28 8.06 13.40
CA SER A 250 -17.97 6.82 13.76
C SER A 250 -17.47 5.62 12.95
N GLU A 251 -17.69 4.41 13.47
CA GLU A 251 -17.36 3.16 12.77
C GLU A 251 -18.08 3.05 11.42
N GLU A 252 -19.35 3.48 11.34
CA GLU A 252 -20.12 3.50 10.10
C GLU A 252 -19.47 4.39 9.03
N GLU A 253 -19.06 5.60 9.41
CA GLU A 253 -18.39 6.53 8.50
C GLU A 253 -16.99 6.04 8.12
N MET A 254 -16.30 5.26 8.97
CA MET A 254 -15.05 4.58 8.60
C MET A 254 -15.24 3.59 7.46
N TRP A 255 -16.29 2.76 7.49
CA TRP A 255 -16.59 1.83 6.41
C TRP A 255 -16.89 2.57 5.10
N LYS A 256 -17.76 3.59 5.14
CA LYS A 256 -18.10 4.40 3.97
C LYS A 256 -16.89 5.13 3.39
N THR A 257 -16.08 5.74 4.25
CA THR A 257 -14.87 6.46 3.82
C THR A 257 -13.83 5.49 3.25
N ALA A 258 -13.65 4.31 3.86
CA ALA A 258 -12.75 3.30 3.34
C ALA A 258 -13.19 2.79 1.95
N LEU A 259 -14.50 2.64 1.73
CA LEU A 259 -15.06 2.29 0.41
C LEU A 259 -14.72 3.35 -0.62
N VAL A 260 -15.01 4.62 -0.31
CA VAL A 260 -14.66 5.75 -1.18
C VAL A 260 -13.17 5.74 -1.52
N VAL A 261 -12.30 5.69 -0.51
CA VAL A 261 -10.85 5.81 -0.72
C VAL A 261 -10.29 4.61 -1.49
N ASN A 262 -10.76 3.39 -1.22
CA ASN A 262 -10.38 2.24 -2.03
C ASN A 262 -10.89 2.35 -3.48
N SER A 263 -12.09 2.90 -3.73
CA SER A 263 -12.57 3.14 -5.09
C SER A 263 -11.63 4.08 -5.87
N TYR A 264 -11.13 5.14 -5.24
CA TYR A 264 -10.13 6.03 -5.87
C TYR A 264 -8.75 5.39 -6.05
N TRP A 265 -8.37 4.42 -5.21
CA TRP A 265 -7.09 3.71 -5.31
C TRP A 265 -7.11 2.52 -6.26
N PHE A 266 -8.29 1.91 -6.47
CA PHE A 266 -8.49 0.73 -7.30
C PHE A 266 -9.70 0.93 -8.23
N PRO A 267 -9.68 1.93 -9.12
CA PRO A 267 -10.85 2.35 -9.89
C PRO A 267 -11.53 1.20 -10.65
N ASP A 268 -10.75 0.50 -11.47
CA ASP A 268 -11.26 -0.61 -12.29
C ASP A 268 -11.88 -1.74 -11.46
N THR A 269 -11.31 -2.00 -10.27
CA THR A 269 -11.81 -3.02 -9.34
C THR A 269 -13.20 -2.64 -8.83
N TYR A 270 -13.35 -1.42 -8.34
CA TYR A 270 -14.61 -1.00 -7.72
C TYR A 270 -15.69 -0.73 -8.78
N ILE A 271 -15.32 -0.31 -9.99
CA ILE A 271 -16.25 -0.25 -11.13
C ILE A 271 -16.75 -1.66 -11.48
N THR A 272 -15.85 -2.66 -11.54
CA THR A 272 -16.22 -4.05 -11.80
C THR A 272 -17.13 -4.61 -10.71
N ILE A 273 -16.83 -4.36 -9.44
CA ILE A 273 -17.70 -4.77 -8.32
C ILE A 273 -19.05 -4.06 -8.43
N ALA A 274 -19.09 -2.77 -8.77
CA ALA A 274 -20.34 -2.04 -8.94
C ALA A 274 -21.20 -2.64 -10.07
N THR A 275 -20.60 -3.01 -11.21
CA THR A 275 -21.30 -3.72 -12.29
C THR A 275 -21.85 -5.07 -11.81
N TYR A 276 -21.11 -5.80 -10.98
CA TYR A 276 -21.61 -7.02 -10.37
C TYR A 276 -22.83 -6.77 -9.48
N MET A 277 -22.79 -5.74 -8.63
CA MET A 277 -23.90 -5.39 -7.73
C MET A 277 -25.14 -4.97 -8.54
N GLU A 278 -24.98 -4.14 -9.57
CA GLU A 278 -26.05 -3.72 -10.46
C GLU A 278 -26.72 -4.91 -11.17
N ASN A 279 -25.91 -5.86 -11.68
CA ASN A 279 -26.41 -7.11 -12.27
C ASN A 279 -27.19 -7.99 -11.29
N ASN A 280 -26.97 -7.81 -9.97
CA ASN A 280 -27.71 -8.50 -8.90
C ASN A 280 -28.81 -7.62 -8.27
N GLY A 281 -29.13 -6.48 -8.89
CA GLY A 281 -30.23 -5.61 -8.49
C GLY A 281 -29.93 -4.72 -7.28
N VAL A 282 -28.65 -4.43 -7.01
CA VAL A 282 -28.22 -3.50 -5.95
C VAL A 282 -27.49 -2.33 -6.59
N GLU A 283 -28.06 -1.14 -6.47
CA GLU A 283 -27.43 0.10 -6.93
C GLU A 283 -26.20 0.46 -6.09
N TRP A 284 -25.23 1.15 -6.67
CA TRP A 284 -23.97 1.47 -5.97
C TRP A 284 -24.19 2.28 -4.69
N GLU A 285 -25.18 3.18 -4.67
CA GLU A 285 -25.50 3.99 -3.50
C GLU A 285 -26.10 3.16 -2.33
N ASP A 286 -26.61 1.97 -2.61
CA ASP A 286 -27.28 1.08 -1.66
C ASP A 286 -26.39 -0.07 -1.16
N VAL A 287 -25.13 -0.16 -1.62
CA VAL A 287 -24.23 -1.25 -1.21
C VAL A 287 -23.85 -1.16 0.27
N ASP A 288 -23.76 -2.32 0.93
CA ASP A 288 -23.15 -2.39 2.25
C ASP A 288 -21.62 -2.26 2.12
N ALA A 289 -21.08 -1.14 2.61
CA ALA A 289 -19.65 -0.84 2.49
C ALA A 289 -18.76 -1.90 3.16
N LYS A 290 -19.19 -2.48 4.29
CA LYS A 290 -18.43 -3.48 5.01
C LYS A 290 -18.40 -4.81 4.25
N GLU A 291 -19.49 -5.17 3.58
CA GLU A 291 -19.55 -6.32 2.70
C GLU A 291 -18.62 -6.16 1.49
N VAL A 292 -18.73 -5.05 0.77
CA VAL A 292 -17.94 -4.77 -0.44
C VAL A 292 -16.44 -4.68 -0.13
N LEU A 293 -16.06 -4.07 1.00
CA LEU A 293 -14.67 -4.03 1.44
C LEU A 293 -14.16 -5.39 1.93
N GLY A 294 -15.05 -6.33 2.21
CA GLY A 294 -14.76 -7.63 2.78
C GLY A 294 -14.01 -8.58 1.83
N ALA A 295 -13.57 -9.70 2.38
CA ALA A 295 -12.74 -10.68 1.67
C ALA A 295 -13.42 -11.24 0.41
N ASN A 296 -14.75 -11.38 0.40
CA ASN A 296 -15.48 -11.99 -0.71
C ASN A 296 -15.52 -11.13 -1.97
N TYR A 297 -15.32 -9.81 -1.84
CA TYR A 297 -15.39 -8.87 -2.96
C TYR A 297 -14.04 -8.21 -3.21
N SER A 298 -13.37 -7.76 -2.15
CA SER A 298 -12.17 -6.91 -2.27
C SER A 298 -10.85 -7.64 -2.02
N SER A 299 -10.82 -8.90 -1.57
CA SER A 299 -9.54 -9.64 -1.54
C SER A 299 -9.11 -10.06 -2.95
N GLY A 300 -7.84 -10.44 -3.13
CA GLY A 300 -7.36 -10.92 -4.43
C GLY A 300 -8.18 -12.10 -5.00
N SER A 301 -8.54 -13.08 -4.18
CA SER A 301 -9.40 -14.19 -4.61
C SER A 301 -10.87 -13.81 -4.72
N GLY A 302 -11.37 -12.95 -3.83
CA GLY A 302 -12.75 -12.47 -3.86
C GLY A 302 -13.02 -11.67 -5.12
N TYR A 303 -12.17 -10.70 -5.40
CA TYR A 303 -12.24 -9.87 -6.60
C TYR A 303 -12.13 -10.72 -7.88
N ALA A 304 -11.19 -11.67 -7.94
CA ALA A 304 -11.07 -12.56 -9.09
C ALA A 304 -12.37 -13.34 -9.36
N ASN A 305 -13.04 -13.80 -8.29
CA ASN A 305 -14.34 -14.47 -8.39
C ASN A 305 -15.44 -13.52 -8.89
N ILE A 306 -15.51 -12.28 -8.39
CA ILE A 306 -16.47 -11.27 -8.85
C ILE A 306 -16.22 -10.93 -10.33
N ALA A 307 -14.99 -10.64 -10.71
CA ALA A 307 -14.62 -10.29 -12.08
C ALA A 307 -15.00 -11.39 -13.09
N SER A 308 -14.89 -12.67 -12.71
CA SER A 308 -15.28 -13.79 -13.57
C SER A 308 -16.79 -13.87 -13.87
N GLN A 309 -17.62 -13.16 -13.09
CA GLN A 309 -19.08 -13.14 -13.22
C GLN A 309 -19.58 -11.87 -13.93
N VAL A 310 -18.71 -10.89 -14.18
CA VAL A 310 -19.05 -9.67 -14.91
C VAL A 310 -18.67 -9.87 -16.37
N ILE A 311 -19.67 -10.00 -17.24
CA ILE A 311 -19.45 -9.98 -18.69
C ILE A 311 -19.27 -8.52 -19.08
N THR A 312 -18.06 -8.13 -19.46
CA THR A 312 -17.84 -6.82 -20.09
C THR A 312 -18.46 -6.85 -21.49
N PRO A 313 -19.31 -5.88 -21.87
CA PRO A 313 -19.79 -5.73 -23.24
C PRO A 313 -18.68 -5.24 -24.17
N ASN A 314 -17.63 -6.05 -24.34
CA ASN A 314 -16.60 -5.90 -25.38
C ASN A 314 -15.80 -7.19 -25.66
N GLU A 315 -16.05 -8.30 -24.95
CA GLU A 315 -15.47 -9.60 -25.32
C GLU A 315 -16.27 -10.36 -26.40
N GLN A 316 -16.82 -9.63 -27.37
CA GLN A 316 -17.13 -10.20 -28.69
C GLN A 316 -15.92 -10.00 -29.62
N GLY A 317 -14.89 -10.84 -29.42
CA GLY A 317 -13.88 -11.09 -30.45
C GLY A 317 -12.44 -11.05 -29.95
N GLY A 318 -11.88 -12.22 -29.63
CA GLY A 318 -10.44 -12.34 -29.44
C GLY A 318 -10.02 -13.60 -28.72
N GLY A 319 -10.15 -14.76 -29.37
CA GLY A 319 -9.40 -15.94 -28.94
C GLY A 319 -7.89 -15.70 -29.07
N ASN A 320 -7.14 -16.15 -28.06
CA ASN A 320 -5.72 -16.53 -28.01
C ASN A 320 -5.29 -16.35 -26.55
N GLY A 321 -4.76 -17.31 -25.81
CA GLY A 321 -3.96 -18.47 -26.16
C GLY A 321 -2.90 -18.56 -25.05
N CYS A 322 -2.73 -19.74 -24.45
CA CYS A 322 -1.63 -19.99 -23.51
C CYS A 322 -0.29 -19.83 -24.25
N GLY A 323 0.61 -18.99 -23.72
CA GLY A 323 2.03 -18.90 -24.12
C GLY A 323 2.54 -17.46 -24.06
N VAL A 324 3.66 -17.13 -23.41
CA VAL A 324 4.75 -17.88 -22.75
C VAL A 324 4.91 -17.44 -21.30
#